data_AF-A0A5D3BGJ7-F1
#
_entry.id   AF-A0A5D3BGJ7-F1
#
_cell.length_a   1.000
_cell.length_b   1.000
_cell.length_c   1.000
_cell.angle_alpha   90.00
_cell.angle_beta   90.00
_cell.angle_gamma   90.00
#
_symmetry.space_group_name_H-M   'P 1'
#
loop_
_entity.id
_entity.type
_entity.pdbx_description
1 polymer ?
#
loop_
_entity_poly.entity_id
_entity_poly.type
_entity_poly.pdbx_seq_one_letter_code
_entity_poly.pdbx_strand_id
1 'polypeptide(L)'
;MKAVNYAALPIVMRVFLMDFITHLPKVCDFEAILVIIDRFLKYATFIPTTKQCSAELMAQLFFKHVVKLWGVPTSIVSDRDGRFIGFF
;
A
#
# COMPACT_ATOMS: atom_id res chain seq x y z
N MET A 1 8.20 -11.65 -25.14
CA MET A 1 7.99 -11.22 -23.74
C MET A 1 9.16 -11.72 -22.91
N LYS A 2 10.02 -10.83 -22.40
CA LYS A 2 11.05 -11.21 -21.42
C LYS A 2 10.41 -11.08 -20.03
N ALA A 3 10.41 -12.16 -19.26
CA ALA A 3 10.14 -12.06 -17.82
C ALA A 3 11.28 -11.25 -17.21
N VAL A 4 10.99 -10.02 -16.79
CA VAL A 4 11.95 -9.20 -16.05
C VAL A 4 12.02 -9.80 -14.65
N ASN A 5 13.21 -10.27 -14.26
CA ASN A 5 13.44 -10.78 -12.92
C ASN A 5 13.57 -9.59 -11.95
N TYR A 6 12.45 -9.22 -11.33
CA TYR A 6 12.36 -8.10 -10.40
C TYR A 6 13.08 -8.32 -9.06
N ALA A 7 13.63 -9.52 -8.82
CA ALA A 7 14.45 -9.81 -7.64
C ALA A 7 15.86 -9.19 -7.70
N ALA A 8 16.29 -8.70 -8.87
CA ALA A 8 17.63 -8.16 -9.09
C ALA A 8 17.71 -6.62 -9.12
N LEU A 9 16.60 -5.93 -8.87
CA LEU A 9 16.61 -4.46 -8.80
C LEU A 9 17.16 -4.01 -7.44
N PRO A 10 17.96 -2.93 -7.39
CA PRO A 10 18.57 -2.47 -6.16
C PRO A 10 17.48 -2.21 -5.11
N ILE A 11 17.47 -3.07 -4.07
CA ILE A 11 16.55 -3.04 -2.93
C ILE A 11 16.54 -1.64 -2.28
N VAL A 12 17.61 -0.88 -2.47
CA VAL A 12 17.91 0.42 -1.85
C VAL A 12 17.03 1.59 -2.32
N MET A 13 16.31 1.50 -3.45
CA MET A 13 15.62 2.67 -4.06
C MET A 13 14.11 2.47 -4.30
N ARG A 14 13.40 1.73 -3.44
CA ARG A 14 11.93 1.58 -3.61
C ARG A 14 11.16 2.58 -2.78
N VAL A 15 10.48 3.48 -3.50
CA VAL A 15 9.51 4.41 -2.94
C VAL A 15 8.11 3.99 -3.33
N PHE A 16 7.26 3.77 -2.33
CA PHE A 16 5.85 3.45 -2.53
C PHE A 16 4.99 4.69 -2.33
N LEU A 17 3.93 4.78 -3.14
CA LEU A 17 2.82 5.69 -2.89
C LEU A 17 1.70 4.92 -2.20
N MET A 18 1.09 5.51 -1.19
CA MET A 18 -0.05 4.94 -0.47
C MET A 18 -1.21 5.92 -0.44
N ASP A 19 -2.41 5.42 -0.70
CA ASP A 19 -3.63 6.21 -0.67
C ASP A 19 -4.84 5.33 -0.34
N PHE A 20 -5.94 5.93 0.10
CA PHE A 20 -7.21 5.25 0.32
C PHE A 20 -8.29 5.81 -0.60
N ILE A 21 -8.84 4.94 -1.44
CA ILE A 21 -10.11 5.21 -2.10
C ILE A 21 -11.21 4.86 -1.09
N THR A 22 -11.98 5.86 -0.66
CA THR A 22 -13.05 5.70 0.33
C THR A 22 -14.41 6.03 -0.28
N HIS A 23 -15.50 5.85 0.48
CA HIS A 23 -16.87 6.15 0.04
C HIS A 23 -17.35 5.31 -1.16
N LEU A 24 -16.85 4.08 -1.28
CA LEU A 24 -17.33 3.13 -2.27
C LEU A 24 -18.66 2.51 -1.82
N PRO A 25 -19.51 2.04 -2.76
CA PRO A 25 -20.65 1.21 -2.42
C PRO A 25 -20.20 0.01 -1.58
N LYS A 26 -20.92 -0.26 -0.49
CA LYS A 26 -20.61 -1.38 0.39
C LYS A 26 -20.76 -2.70 -0.36
N VAL A 27 -19.69 -3.47 -0.44
CA VAL A 27 -19.69 -4.85 -0.97
C VAL A 27 -19.20 -5.76 0.14
N CYS A 28 -20.10 -6.63 0.63
CA CYS A 28 -19.91 -7.36 1.88
C CYS A 28 -19.62 -6.38 3.03
N ASP A 29 -18.45 -6.48 3.68
CA ASP A 29 -18.03 -5.58 4.76
C ASP A 29 -17.04 -4.51 4.30
N PHE A 30 -16.74 -4.42 3.01
CA PHE A 30 -15.74 -3.50 2.46
C PHE A 30 -16.38 -2.27 1.82
N GLU A 31 -15.83 -1.10 2.13
CA GLU A 31 -16.30 0.22 1.70
C GLU A 31 -15.16 1.15 1.26
N ALA A 32 -13.93 0.64 1.29
CA ALA A 32 -12.72 1.35 0.93
C ALA A 32 -11.70 0.41 0.29
N ILE A 33 -10.71 0.98 -0.39
CA ILE A 33 -9.57 0.26 -0.96
C ILE A 33 -8.30 1.00 -0.56
N LEU A 34 -7.37 0.28 0.09
CA LEU A 34 -6.00 0.73 0.27
C LEU A 34 -5.24 0.47 -1.03
N VAL A 35 -4.73 1.54 -1.62
CA VAL A 35 -3.96 1.53 -2.87
C VAL A 35 -2.49 1.71 -2.53
N ILE A 36 -1.65 0.81 -3.03
CA ILE A 36 -0.21 0.89 -2.84
C ILE A 36 0.48 0.75 -4.19
N ILE A 37 1.23 1.75 -4.60
CA ILE A 37 1.85 1.83 -5.93
C ILE A 37 3.36 1.82 -5.78
N ASP A 38 4.02 0.87 -6.44
CA ASP A 38 5.47 0.92 -6.66
C ASP A 38 5.77 1.89 -7.82
N ARG A 39 6.38 3.03 -7.51
CA ARG A 39 6.70 4.06 -8.52
C ARG A 39 7.65 3.57 -9.61
N PHE A 40 8.47 2.56 -9.32
CA PHE A 40 9.46 2.07 -10.27
C PHE A 40 8.90 0.94 -11.14
N LEU A 41 8.15 0.03 -10.54
CA LEU A 41 7.69 -1.17 -11.24
C LEU A 41 6.33 -1.01 -11.96
N LYS A 42 5.64 0.11 -11.77
CA LYS A 42 4.25 0.31 -12.23
C LYS A 42 3.29 -0.77 -11.71
N TYR A 43 3.63 -1.45 -10.61
CA TYR A 43 2.72 -2.36 -9.93
C TYR A 43 1.86 -1.58 -8.94
N ALA A 44 0.58 -1.87 -8.93
CA ALA A 44 -0.37 -1.37 -7.94
C ALA A 44 -1.00 -2.56 -7.21
N THR A 45 -1.02 -2.48 -5.89
CA THR A 45 -1.70 -3.43 -5.02
C THR A 45 -2.97 -2.77 -4.50
N PHE A 46 -4.11 -3.38 -4.77
CA PHE A 46 -5.42 -2.94 -4.31
C PHE A 46 -5.89 -3.89 -3.22
N ILE A 47 -6.10 -3.36 -2.01
CA ILE A 47 -6.47 -4.16 -0.85
C ILE A 47 -7.83 -3.67 -0.36
N PRO A 48 -8.90 -4.48 -0.46
CA PRO A 48 -10.21 -4.09 0.06
C PRO A 48 -10.13 -3.93 1.58
N THR A 49 -10.74 -2.87 2.09
CA THR A 49 -10.74 -2.53 3.51
C THR A 49 -12.03 -1.79 3.88
N THR A 50 -12.21 -1.51 5.16
CA THR A 50 -13.33 -0.72 5.67
C THR A 50 -12.95 0.75 5.69
N LYS A 51 -13.93 1.65 5.67
CA LYS A 51 -13.68 3.10 5.81
C LYS A 51 -12.95 3.43 7.12
N GLN A 52 -13.15 2.62 8.16
CA GLN A 52 -12.60 2.78 9.50
C GLN A 52 -11.32 1.96 9.71
N CYS A 53 -10.56 1.70 8.65
CA CYS A 53 -9.28 1.02 8.75
C CYS A 53 -8.35 1.80 9.71
N SER A 54 -7.99 1.17 10.82
CA SER A 54 -7.03 1.75 11.77
C SER A 54 -5.63 1.81 11.16
N ALA A 55 -4.77 2.68 11.70
CA ALA A 55 -3.37 2.76 11.32
C ALA A 55 -2.65 1.42 11.54
N GLU A 56 -2.99 0.70 12.61
CA GLU A 56 -2.44 -0.62 12.91
C GLU A 56 -2.84 -1.66 11.85
N LEU A 57 -4.13 -1.73 11.50
CA LEU A 57 -4.62 -2.66 10.48
C LEU A 57 -3.99 -2.34 9.12
N MET A 58 -3.88 -1.06 8.78
CA MET A 58 -3.19 -0.60 7.57
C MET A 58 -1.72 -1.06 7.55
N ALA A 59 -0.99 -0.91 8.66
CA ALA A 59 0.38 -1.40 8.77
C ALA A 59 0.45 -2.92 8.57
N GLN A 60 -0.44 -3.69 9.21
CA GLN A 60 -0.52 -5.13 9.00
C GLN A 60 -0.76 -5.51 7.54
N LEU A 61 -1.68 -4.82 6.85
CA LEU A 61 -1.94 -5.01 5.42
C LEU A 61 -0.71 -4.67 4.57
N PHE A 62 -0.01 -3.57 4.90
CA PHE A 62 1.22 -3.16 4.23
C PHE A 62 2.31 -4.23 4.36
N PHE A 63 2.57 -4.74 5.57
CA PHE A 63 3.55 -5.80 5.79
C PHE A 63 3.18 -7.10 5.07
N LYS A 64 1.91 -7.49 5.13
CA LYS A 64 1.40 -8.73 4.53
C LYS A 64 1.49 -8.74 3.01
N HIS A 65 1.18 -7.62 2.36
CA HIS A 65 1.02 -7.55 0.91
C HIS A 65 2.19 -6.88 0.18
N VAL A 66 2.95 -6.02 0.85
CA VAL A 66 4.08 -5.30 0.22
C VAL A 66 5.40 -5.80 0.76
N VAL A 67 5.64 -5.71 2.07
CA VAL A 67 6.95 -6.06 2.65
C VAL A 67 7.30 -7.52 2.43
N LYS A 68 6.31 -8.41 2.55
CA LYS A 68 6.48 -9.85 2.27
C LYS A 68 6.99 -10.14 0.85
N LEU A 69 6.57 -9.34 -0.14
CA LEU A 69 6.89 -9.58 -1.55
C LEU A 69 8.14 -8.81 -2.01
N TRP A 70 8.30 -7.59 -1.52
CA TRP A 70 9.25 -6.62 -2.08
C TRP A 70 10.31 -6.16 -1.08
N GLY A 71 10.22 -6.58 0.18
CA GLY A 71 11.07 -6.09 1.27
C GLY A 71 10.60 -4.75 1.84
N VAL A 72 11.35 -4.23 2.81
CA VAL A 72 11.05 -2.96 3.47
C VAL A 72 11.43 -1.80 2.53
N PRO A 73 10.53 -0.84 2.28
CA PRO A 73 10.84 0.28 1.40
C PRO A 73 11.77 1.29 2.06
N THR A 74 12.46 2.07 1.23
CA THR A 74 13.30 3.18 1.71
C THR A 74 12.45 4.40 2.08
N SER A 75 11.32 4.60 1.40
CA SER A 75 10.35 5.64 1.75
C SER A 75 8.93 5.30 1.29
N ILE A 76 7.97 5.91 1.99
CA ILE A 76 6.54 5.84 1.70
C ILE A 76 6.05 7.29 1.57
N VAL A 77 5.29 7.58 0.53
CA VAL A 77 4.61 8.86 0.35
C VAL A 77 3.12 8.59 0.42
N SER A 78 2.46 9.19 1.41
CA SER A 78 1.02 9.18 1.57
C SER A 78 0.47 10.60 1.52
N ASP A 79 -0.85 10.73 1.47
CA ASP A 79 -1.51 12.00 1.74
C ASP A 79 -1.49 12.32 3.26
N ARG A 80 -2.17 13.41 3.63
CA ARG A 80 -2.26 13.87 5.03
C ARG A 80 -3.46 13.27 5.77
N ASP A 81 -3.94 12.09 5.37
CA ASP A 81 -5.01 11.42 6.09
C ASP A 81 -4.57 11.09 7.53
N GLY A 82 -5.50 11.26 8.49
CA GLY A 82 -5.31 10.95 9.90
C GLY A 82 -4.72 9.56 10.17
N ARG A 83 -5.03 8.61 9.28
CA ARG A 83 -4.54 7.22 9.34
C ARG A 83 -3.03 7.09 9.11
N PHE A 84 -2.40 8.03 8.41
CA PHE A 84 -0.96 8.04 8.15
C PHE A 84 -0.17 8.90 9.15
N ILE A 85 -0.76 10.02 9.60
CA ILE A 85 -0.08 10.97 10.48
C ILE A 85 -0.08 10.55 11.95
N GLY A 86 -1.02 9.69 12.37
CA GLY A 86 -1.23 9.36 13.78
C GLY A 86 -1.87 10.52 14.56
N PHE A 87 -2.49 10.21 15.70
CA PHE A 87 -2.86 11.25 16.68
C PHE A 87 -1.61 11.59 17.50
N PHE A 88 -1.14 12.84 17.42
CA PHE A 88 -0.16 13.41 18.34
C PHE A 88 -0.86 14.24 19.41
#